data_AF-A0A2V9R6T0-F1
#
_entry.id   AF-A0A2V9R6T0-F1
#
_cell.length_a   1.000
_cell.length_b   1.000
_cell.length_c   1.000
_cell.angle_alpha   90.00
_cell.angle_beta   90.00
_cell.angle_gamma   90.00
#
_symmetry.space_group_name_H-M   'P 1'
#
loop_
_entity.id
_entity.type
_entity.pdbx_description
1 polymer ?
#
loop_
_entity_poly.entity_id
_entity_poly.type
_entity_poly.pdbx_seq_one_letter_code
_entity_poly.pdbx_strand_id
1 'polypeptide(L)'
;MTHANSLVVWLVMPTHTGNEALAFILRWIHLLAGITWVGLLYFFNLVNVPFMKQVDAAAKPKVFQYMTLPTLNLFRWSALLTVFMGFWYWSQIYVAADAKRDGTNPGATIGLFLLKGRSR
;
A
#
# COMPACT_ATOMS: atom_id res chain seq x y z
N MET A 1 46.38 0.24 -13.30
CA MET A 1 45.63 0.78 -12.14
C MET A 1 44.10 0.64 -12.27
N THR A 2 43.56 0.24 -13.44
CA THR A 2 42.11 0.05 -13.68
C THR A 2 41.52 -1.26 -13.13
N HIS A 3 42.31 -2.33 -12.97
CA HIS A 3 41.85 -3.63 -12.44
C HIS A 3 41.71 -3.68 -10.91
N ALA A 4 42.37 -2.80 -10.17
CA ALA A 4 42.23 -2.73 -8.71
C ALA A 4 40.87 -2.16 -8.30
N ASN A 5 40.33 -1.22 -9.09
CA ASN A 5 39.06 -0.56 -8.80
C ASN A 5 37.86 -1.53 -8.91
N SER A 6 37.90 -2.52 -9.80
CA SER A 6 36.80 -3.48 -9.96
C SER A 6 36.66 -4.47 -8.80
N LEU A 7 37.77 -4.84 -8.14
CA LEU A 7 37.76 -5.71 -6.97
C LEU A 7 37.28 -4.97 -5.71
N VAL A 8 37.65 -3.70 -5.59
CA VAL A 8 37.16 -2.80 -4.53
C VAL A 8 35.66 -2.57 -4.65
N VAL A 9 35.14 -2.44 -5.87
CA VAL A 9 33.68 -2.35 -6.11
C VAL A 9 32.99 -3.59 -5.55
N TRP A 10 33.37 -4.81 -5.96
CA TRP A 10 32.73 -6.03 -5.46
C TRP A 10 32.80 -6.22 -3.93
N LEU A 11 33.83 -5.71 -3.27
CA LEU A 11 33.99 -5.79 -1.81
C LEU A 11 33.06 -4.82 -1.05
N VAL A 12 32.69 -3.70 -1.67
CA VAL A 12 31.91 -2.62 -1.04
C VAL A 12 30.44 -2.61 -1.52
N MET A 13 30.10 -3.35 -2.56
CA MET A 13 28.72 -3.45 -3.05
C MET A 13 27.81 -4.10 -1.98
N PRO A 14 26.72 -3.41 -1.58
CA PRO A 14 25.73 -4.00 -0.68
C PRO A 14 25.13 -5.27 -1.28
N THR A 15 25.08 -6.35 -0.50
CA THR A 15 24.38 -7.57 -0.90
C THR A 15 22.88 -7.36 -0.78
N HIS A 16 22.14 -7.41 -1.88
CA HIS A 16 20.69 -7.34 -1.84
C HIS A 16 20.11 -8.57 -1.15
N THR A 17 19.55 -8.40 0.04
CA THR A 17 18.90 -9.48 0.76
C THR A 17 17.48 -9.73 0.23
N GLY A 18 16.95 -10.96 0.38
CA GLY A 18 15.57 -11.27 -0.03
C GLY A 18 14.52 -10.37 0.65
N ASN A 19 14.81 -9.86 1.84
CA ASN A 19 13.94 -8.93 2.56
C ASN A 19 13.85 -7.56 1.89
N GLU A 20 14.94 -7.06 1.29
CA GLU A 20 14.95 -5.80 0.55
C GLU A 20 14.10 -5.90 -0.72
N ALA A 21 14.20 -7.03 -1.44
CA ALA A 21 13.39 -7.29 -2.62
C ALA A 21 11.89 -7.35 -2.26
N LEU A 22 11.53 -8.04 -1.18
CA LEU A 22 10.15 -8.08 -0.68
C LEU A 22 9.64 -6.68 -0.27
N ALA A 23 10.45 -5.90 0.45
CA ALA A 23 10.09 -4.54 0.84
C ALA A 23 9.85 -3.64 -0.37
N PHE A 24 10.66 -3.76 -1.43
CA PHE A 24 10.47 -3.04 -2.67
C PHE A 24 9.15 -3.40 -3.35
N ILE A 25 8.86 -4.70 -3.49
CA ILE A 25 7.61 -5.18 -4.10
C ILE A 25 6.39 -4.68 -3.32
N LEU A 26 6.41 -4.82 -1.99
CA LEU A 26 5.31 -4.35 -1.12
C LEU A 26 5.06 -2.85 -1.25
N ARG A 27 6.13 -2.05 -1.34
CA ARG A 27 6.03 -0.60 -1.57
C ARG A 27 5.32 -0.29 -2.89
N TRP A 28 5.70 -0.94 -3.98
CA TRP A 28 5.08 -0.68 -5.28
C TRP A 28 3.63 -1.17 -5.34
N ILE A 29 3.33 -2.33 -4.78
CA ILE A 29 1.94 -2.81 -4.69
C ILE A 29 1.09 -1.84 -3.87
N HIS A 30 1.59 -1.34 -2.73
CA HIS A 30 0.90 -0.33 -1.92
C HIS A 30 0.62 0.95 -2.72
N LEU A 31 1.60 1.46 -3.46
CA LEU A 31 1.46 2.67 -4.27
C LEU A 31 0.46 2.48 -5.42
N LEU A 32 0.54 1.38 -6.17
CA LEU A 32 -0.37 1.09 -7.27
C LEU A 32 -1.80 0.85 -6.79
N ALA A 33 -1.97 0.14 -5.67
CA ALA A 33 -3.27 -0.02 -5.02
C ALA A 33 -3.82 1.34 -4.56
N GLY A 34 -2.95 2.20 -3.99
CA GLY A 34 -3.32 3.54 -3.53
C GLY A 34 -3.75 4.46 -4.66
N ILE A 35 -3.02 4.46 -5.78
CA ILE A 35 -3.39 5.18 -7.01
C ILE A 35 -4.75 4.71 -7.52
N THR A 36 -4.98 3.40 -7.53
CA THR A 36 -6.27 2.83 -7.95
C THR A 36 -7.40 3.25 -7.00
N TRP A 37 -7.16 3.19 -5.69
CA TRP A 37 -8.13 3.55 -4.66
C TRP A 37 -8.54 5.03 -4.76
N VAL A 38 -7.56 5.94 -4.83
CA VAL A 38 -7.79 7.39 -4.95
C VAL A 38 -8.36 7.75 -6.33
N GLY A 39 -7.88 7.11 -7.40
CA GLY A 39 -8.41 7.30 -8.74
C GLY A 39 -9.90 6.94 -8.83
N LEU A 40 -10.31 5.85 -8.18
CA LEU A 40 -11.72 5.46 -8.09
C LEU A 40 -12.54 6.42 -7.22
N LEU A 41 -11.97 6.99 -6.15
CA LEU A 41 -12.65 8.07 -5.40
C LEU A 41 -12.95 9.26 -6.30
N TYR A 42 -11.98 9.69 -7.09
CA TYR A 42 -12.19 10.81 -8.01
C TYR A 42 -13.21 10.46 -9.10
N PHE A 43 -13.17 9.25 -9.65
CA PHE A 43 -14.21 8.79 -10.58
C PHE A 43 -15.61 8.87 -9.96
N PHE A 44 -15.80 8.35 -8.74
CA PHE A 44 -17.13 8.37 -8.11
C PHE A 44 -17.62 9.79 -7.81
N ASN A 45 -16.75 10.64 -7.24
CA ASN A 45 -17.12 11.97 -6.80
C ASN A 45 -17.28 12.97 -7.96
N LEU A 46 -16.34 12.96 -8.90
CA LEU A 46 -16.28 13.98 -9.96
C LEU A 46 -17.02 13.57 -11.23
N VAL A 47 -17.12 12.27 -11.51
CA VAL A 47 -17.70 11.77 -12.77
C VAL A 47 -19.04 11.07 -12.52
N ASN A 48 -19.08 10.03 -11.68
CA ASN A 48 -20.26 9.19 -11.53
C ASN A 48 -21.46 9.96 -10.94
N VAL A 49 -21.25 10.74 -9.88
CA VAL A 49 -22.35 11.49 -9.23
C VAL A 49 -23.00 12.51 -10.17
N PRO A 50 -22.26 13.39 -10.89
CA PRO A 50 -22.86 14.26 -11.90
C PRO A 50 -23.51 13.50 -13.06
N PHE A 51 -22.86 12.43 -13.55
CA PHE A 51 -23.39 11.61 -14.65
C PHE A 51 -24.75 11.00 -14.30
N MET A 52 -24.91 10.44 -13.10
CA MET A 52 -26.16 9.82 -12.66
C MET A 52 -27.34 10.81 -12.52
N LYS A 53 -27.09 12.12 -12.47
CA LYS A 53 -28.15 13.15 -12.52
C LYS A 53 -28.72 13.34 -13.92
N GLN A 54 -27.94 13.01 -14.96
CA GLN A 54 -28.33 13.18 -16.38
C GLN A 54 -28.97 11.93 -16.96
N VAL A 55 -28.77 10.76 -16.34
CA VAL A 55 -29.32 9.48 -16.78
C VAL A 55 -30.83 9.42 -16.49
N ASP A 56 -31.61 8.98 -17.48
CA ASP A 56 -33.05 8.75 -17.33
C ASP A 56 -33.37 7.65 -16.30
N ALA A 57 -34.47 7.79 -15.57
CA ALA A 57 -34.85 6.91 -14.47
C ALA A 57 -34.93 5.43 -14.88
N ALA A 58 -35.38 5.13 -16.11
CA ALA A 58 -35.45 3.77 -16.64
C ALA A 58 -34.07 3.13 -16.88
N ALA A 59 -33.03 3.94 -17.15
CA ALA A 59 -31.68 3.46 -17.45
C ALA A 59 -30.77 3.36 -16.21
N LYS A 60 -31.07 4.11 -15.14
CA LYS A 60 -30.27 4.13 -13.90
C LYS A 60 -29.98 2.75 -13.30
N PRO A 61 -30.94 1.80 -13.21
CA PRO A 61 -30.66 0.49 -12.61
C PRO A 61 -29.61 -0.31 -13.38
N LYS A 62 -29.64 -0.25 -14.72
CA LYS A 62 -28.66 -0.92 -15.57
C LYS A 62 -27.26 -0.32 -15.39
N VAL A 63 -27.16 1.01 -15.38
CA VAL A 63 -25.87 1.71 -15.11
C VAL A 63 -25.34 1.32 -13.73
N PHE A 64 -26.20 1.24 -12.72
CA PHE A 64 -25.78 0.88 -11.38
C PHE A 64 -25.25 -0.57 -11.33
N GLN A 65 -25.95 -1.51 -11.97
CA GLN A 65 -25.59 -2.92 -12.01
C GLN A 65 -24.29 -3.20 -12.78
N TYR A 66 -24.12 -2.59 -13.96
CA TYR A 66 -23.00 -2.92 -14.85
C TYR A 66 -21.78 -2.03 -14.65
N MET A 67 -21.94 -0.83 -14.12
CA MET A 67 -20.83 0.12 -13.93
C MET A 67 -20.57 0.39 -12.46
N THR A 68 -21.55 0.89 -11.72
CA THR A 68 -21.30 1.40 -10.36
C THR A 68 -20.92 0.31 -9.37
N LEU A 69 -21.66 -0.80 -9.32
CA LEU A 69 -21.40 -1.89 -8.36
C LEU A 69 -20.07 -2.60 -8.60
N PRO A 70 -19.69 -3.00 -9.83
CA PRO A 70 -18.38 -3.60 -10.09
C PRO A 70 -17.22 -2.65 -9.76
N THR A 71 -17.34 -1.38 -10.14
CA THR A 71 -16.34 -0.36 -9.79
C THR A 71 -16.24 -0.16 -8.28
N LEU A 72 -17.36 -0.26 -7.54
CA LEU A 72 -17.36 -0.14 -6.09
C LEU A 72 -16.70 -1.34 -5.42
N ASN A 73 -16.87 -2.55 -5.97
CA ASN A 73 -16.15 -3.73 -5.51
C ASN A 73 -14.63 -3.54 -5.69
N LEU A 74 -14.20 -3.04 -6.85
CA LEU A 74 -12.79 -2.74 -7.10
C LEU A 74 -12.26 -1.65 -6.15
N PHE A 75 -13.07 -0.63 -5.84
CA PHE A 75 -12.74 0.40 -4.86
C PHE A 75 -12.50 -0.20 -3.47
N ARG A 76 -13.33 -1.16 -3.03
CA ARG A 76 -13.16 -1.83 -1.73
C ARG A 76 -11.88 -2.66 -1.70
N TRP A 77 -11.63 -3.46 -2.73
CA TRP A 77 -10.44 -4.30 -2.79
C TRP A 77 -9.15 -3.50 -2.93
N SER A 78 -9.15 -2.40 -3.71
CA SER A 78 -7.98 -1.51 -3.80
C SER A 78 -7.70 -0.80 -2.47
N ALA A 79 -8.74 -0.35 -1.75
CA ALA A 79 -8.57 0.23 -0.41
C ALA A 79 -7.95 -0.78 0.58
N LEU A 80 -8.49 -2.00 0.62
CA LEU A 80 -7.99 -3.07 1.49
C LEU A 80 -6.54 -3.44 1.15
N LEU A 81 -6.22 -3.62 -0.14
CA LEU A 81 -4.86 -3.91 -0.59
C LEU A 81 -3.89 -2.79 -0.22
N THR A 82 -4.29 -1.53 -0.39
CA THR A 82 -3.46 -0.38 0.01
C THR A 82 -3.15 -0.44 1.50
N VAL A 83 -4.18 -0.50 2.35
CA VAL A 83 -3.98 -0.50 3.81
C VAL A 83 -3.18 -1.73 4.26
N PHE A 84 -3.54 -2.92 3.77
CA PHE A 84 -2.90 -4.16 4.17
C PHE A 84 -1.42 -4.20 3.77
N MET A 85 -1.09 -3.89 2.51
CA MET A 85 0.29 -3.90 2.04
C MET A 85 1.13 -2.80 2.70
N GLY A 86 0.52 -1.64 2.98
CA GLY A 86 1.18 -0.56 3.72
C GLY A 86 1.49 -0.95 5.16
N PHE A 87 0.55 -1.60 5.83
CA PHE A 87 0.75 -2.10 7.19
C PHE A 87 1.83 -3.20 7.24
N TRP A 88 1.81 -4.14 6.30
CA TRP A 88 2.84 -5.17 6.19
C TRP A 88 4.21 -4.55 5.94
N TYR A 89 4.31 -3.61 5.00
CA TYR A 89 5.54 -2.88 4.68
C TYR A 89 6.09 -2.14 5.91
N TRP A 90 5.22 -1.43 6.65
CA TRP A 90 5.59 -0.76 7.89
C TRP A 90 6.10 -1.73 8.96
N SER A 91 5.43 -2.88 9.12
CA SER A 91 5.82 -3.93 10.07
C SER A 91 7.22 -4.50 9.77
N GLN A 92 7.53 -4.76 8.49
CA GLN A 92 8.85 -5.28 8.12
C GLN A 92 9.99 -4.29 8.37
N ILE A 93 9.76 -2.99 8.20
CA ILE A 93 10.84 -1.99 8.27
C ILE A 93 10.99 -1.42 9.67
N TYR A 94 9.88 -0.98 10.28
CA TYR A 94 9.93 -0.24 11.54
C TYR A 94 9.77 -1.18 12.74
N VAL A 95 8.73 -2.02 12.73
CA VAL A 95 8.46 -2.91 13.87
C VAL A 95 9.59 -3.93 14.06
N ALA A 96 10.10 -4.53 12.98
CA ALA A 96 11.19 -5.49 13.09
C ALA A 96 12.50 -4.84 13.59
N ALA A 97 12.78 -3.60 13.18
CA ALA A 97 13.94 -2.86 13.64
C ALA A 97 13.80 -2.43 15.11
N ASP A 98 12.64 -1.91 15.50
CA ASP A 98 12.36 -1.45 16.86
C ASP A 98 12.31 -2.62 17.85
N ALA A 99 11.68 -3.75 17.47
CA ALA A 99 11.69 -4.97 18.29
C ALA A 99 13.12 -5.45 18.58
N LYS A 100 14.00 -5.41 17.57
CA LYS A 100 15.42 -5.76 17.72
C LYS A 100 16.18 -4.76 18.62
N ARG A 101 15.87 -3.46 18.53
CA ARG A 101 16.48 -2.42 19.37
C ARG A 101 16.06 -2.54 20.83
N ASP A 102 14.80 -2.84 21.06
CA ASP A 102 14.21 -2.90 22.40
C ASP A 102 14.34 -4.29 23.05
N GLY A 103 14.89 -5.28 22.32
CA GLY A 103 15.00 -6.67 22.79
C GLY A 103 13.63 -7.34 23.01
N THR A 104 12.58 -6.84 22.36
CA THR A 104 11.21 -7.34 22.49
C THR A 104 10.79 -8.11 21.24
N ASN A 105 9.60 -8.72 21.28
CA ASN A 105 9.05 -9.38 20.09
C ASN A 105 8.26 -8.38 19.20
N PRO A 106 8.12 -8.65 17.89
CA PRO A 106 7.42 -7.77 16.97
C PRO A 106 5.96 -7.47 17.37
N GLY A 107 5.26 -8.42 17.99
CA GLY A 107 3.89 -8.24 18.45
C GLY A 107 3.77 -7.25 19.61
N ALA A 108 4.72 -7.28 20.55
CA ALA A 108 4.81 -6.34 21.66
C ALA A 108 5.15 -4.93 21.18
N THR A 109 5.99 -4.80 20.15
CA THR A 109 6.31 -3.50 19.52
C THR A 109 5.09 -2.91 18.80
N ILE A 110 4.32 -3.72 18.06
CA ILE A 110 3.04 -3.29 17.47
C ILE A 110 2.05 -2.87 18.57
N GLY A 111 1.91 -3.68 19.61
CA GLY A 111 1.03 -3.39 20.74
C GLY A 111 1.41 -2.08 21.45
N LEU A 112 2.70 -1.88 21.70
CA LEU A 112 3.22 -0.64 22.29
C LEU A 112 2.95 0.57 21.38
N PHE A 113 3.19 0.47 20.07
CA PHE A 113 2.90 1.55 19.13
C PHE A 113 1.41 1.94 19.15
N LEU A 114 0.51 0.96 19.12
CA LEU A 114 -0.94 1.19 19.11
C LEU A 114 -1.50 1.70 20.45
N LEU A 115 -0.90 1.28 21.57
CA LEU A 115 -1.31 1.72 22.92
C LEU A 115 -0.70 3.07 23.28
N LYS A 116 0.59 3.26 23.00
CA LYS A 116 1.34 4.47 23.35
C LYS A 116 0.98 5.65 22.45
N GLY A 117 0.47 5.40 21.24
CA GLY A 117 -0.12 6.44 20.39
C GLY A 117 -1.42 7.05 20.92
N ARG A 118 -2.04 6.49 21.98
CA ARG A 118 -3.34 6.94 22.53
C ARG A 118 -3.22 7.95 23.69
N SER A 119 -2.03 8.12 24.26
CA SER A 119 -1.81 8.91 25.49
C SER A 119 -1.20 10.30 25.26
N ARG A 120 -1.36 10.87 24.07
CA ARG A 120 -1.00 12.26 23.75
C ARG A 120 -2.16 12.99 23.12
#